data_AF-A0A2R7K4H3-F1
#
_entry.id   AF-A0A2R7K4H3-F1
#
_cell.length_a   1.000
_cell.length_b   1.000
_cell.length_c   1.000
_cell.angle_alpha   90.00
_cell.angle_beta   90.00
_cell.angle_gamma   90.00
#
_symmetry.space_group_name_H-M   'P 1'
#
loop_
_entity.id
_entity.type
_entity.pdbx_description
1 polymer ?
#
loop_
_entity_poly.entity_id
_entity_poly.type
_entity_poly.pdbx_seq_one_letter_code
_entity_poly.pdbx_strand_id
1 'polypeptide(L)'
;MKKKTYWIFAILTISIISIAFGYTKLIHPKENLVAMDCTETANTNAESAFKPTIENKKKPASKAPQGMVWIPGGEFSMGSNVEDESLCSLKGVTKDAAPIHRVYVDGYYMDETEVTNEEYAKFVNAT
;
A
#
# COMPACT_ATOMS: atom_id res chain seq x y z
N MET A 1 4.97 -23.78 -62.76
CA MET A 1 5.79 -24.16 -61.58
C MET A 1 5.73 -23.17 -60.41
N LYS A 2 5.53 -21.86 -60.64
CA LYS A 2 5.56 -20.82 -59.59
C LYS A 2 4.43 -20.91 -58.53
N LYS A 3 3.20 -21.34 -58.87
CA LYS A 3 2.08 -21.45 -57.90
C LYS A 3 2.30 -22.49 -56.80
N LYS A 4 2.96 -23.62 -57.09
CA LYS A 4 3.23 -24.67 -56.10
C LYS A 4 4.30 -24.23 -55.09
N THR A 5 5.31 -23.50 -55.54
CA THR A 5 6.32 -22.91 -54.64
C THR A 5 5.71 -21.88 -53.70
N TYR A 6 4.80 -21.00 -54.16
CA TYR A 6 4.10 -20.06 -53.26
C TYR A 6 3.28 -20.76 -52.17
N TRP A 7 2.60 -21.86 -52.50
CA TRP A 7 1.83 -22.63 -51.51
C TRP A 7 2.73 -23.34 -50.47
N ILE A 8 3.89 -23.84 -50.90
CA ILE A 8 4.87 -24.44 -49.99
C ILE A 8 5.42 -23.39 -49.02
N PHE A 9 5.79 -22.20 -49.51
CA PHE A 9 6.26 -21.11 -48.65
C PHE A 9 5.16 -20.62 -47.71
N ALA A 10 3.91 -20.53 -48.16
CA ALA A 10 2.77 -20.15 -47.31
C ALA A 10 2.58 -21.14 -46.15
N ILE A 11 2.61 -22.46 -46.42
CA ILE A 11 2.47 -23.48 -45.38
C ILE A 11 3.64 -23.45 -44.40
N LEU A 12 4.87 -23.26 -44.89
CA LEU A 12 6.06 -23.11 -44.04
C LEU A 12 5.96 -21.89 -43.11
N THR A 13 5.50 -20.75 -43.62
CA THR A 13 5.32 -19.54 -42.79
C THR A 13 4.23 -19.73 -41.74
N ILE A 14 3.11 -20.38 -42.07
CA ILE A 14 2.02 -20.67 -41.12
C ILE A 14 2.48 -21.65 -40.04
N SER A 15 3.28 -22.65 -40.39
CA SER A 15 3.86 -23.60 -39.43
C SER A 15 4.83 -22.90 -38.47
N ILE A 16 5.71 -22.02 -38.97
CA ILE A 16 6.63 -21.24 -38.14
C ILE A 16 5.88 -20.29 -37.20
N ILE A 17 4.85 -19.60 -37.69
CA ILE A 17 4.00 -18.72 -36.85
C ILE A 17 3.27 -19.54 -35.78
N SER A 18 2.76 -20.71 -36.10
CA SER A 18 2.06 -21.57 -35.13
C SER A 18 2.99 -22.10 -34.05
N ILE A 19 4.23 -22.46 -34.42
CA ILE A 19 5.26 -22.89 -33.48
C ILE A 19 5.67 -21.71 -32.58
N ALA A 20 5.93 -20.53 -33.15
CA ALA A 20 6.25 -19.33 -32.39
C ALA A 20 5.12 -18.94 -31.41
N PHE A 21 3.87 -19.00 -31.87
CA PHE A 21 2.69 -18.71 -31.04
C PHE A 21 2.51 -19.76 -29.92
N GLY A 22 2.78 -21.03 -30.21
CA GLY A 22 2.79 -22.12 -29.23
C GLY A 22 3.86 -21.93 -28.15
N TYR A 23 5.07 -21.53 -28.53
CA TYR A 23 6.14 -21.20 -27.58
C TYR A 23 5.79 -19.99 -26.73
N THR A 24 5.21 -18.91 -27.29
CA THR A 24 4.78 -17.76 -26.48
C THR A 24 3.66 -18.08 -25.50
N LYS A 25 2.75 -19.02 -25.83
CA LYS A 25 1.63 -19.38 -24.95
C LYS A 25 2.02 -20.36 -23.83
N LEU A 26 3.07 -21.16 -24.05
CA LEU A 26 3.62 -22.10 -23.05
C LEU A 26 4.58 -21.45 -22.04
N ILE A 27 5.10 -20.25 -22.34
CA ILE A 27 6.00 -19.51 -21.44
C ILE A 27 5.24 -18.36 -20.74
N HIS A 28 3.91 -18.44 -20.60
CA HIS A 28 3.28 -17.67 -19.54
C HIS A 28 3.66 -18.34 -18.21
N PRO A 29 4.51 -17.72 -17.35
CA PRO A 29 4.63 -18.19 -15.99
C PRO A 29 3.22 -18.15 -15.41
N LYS A 30 2.73 -19.32 -15.03
CA LYS A 30 1.51 -19.42 -14.22
C LYS A 30 1.88 -18.71 -12.92
N GLU A 31 1.52 -17.43 -12.81
CA GLU A 31 1.61 -16.74 -11.54
C GLU A 31 0.68 -17.53 -10.62
N ASN A 32 1.29 -18.36 -9.77
CA ASN A 32 0.55 -19.06 -8.74
C ASN A 32 -0.03 -17.94 -7.89
N LEU A 33 -1.35 -17.74 -7.99
CA LEU A 33 -2.10 -17.00 -7.01
C LEU A 33 -1.97 -17.81 -5.71
N VAL A 34 -0.89 -17.57 -5.00
CA VAL A 34 -0.70 -18.06 -3.64
C VAL A 34 -1.79 -17.34 -2.85
N ALA A 35 -2.74 -18.10 -2.33
CA ALA A 35 -3.65 -17.57 -1.33
C ALA A 35 -2.78 -17.05 -0.19
N MET A 36 -2.86 -15.75 0.08
CA MET A 36 -2.11 -15.12 1.16
C MET A 36 -2.61 -15.73 2.47
N ASP A 37 -1.80 -16.63 3.02
CA ASP A 37 -2.04 -17.28 4.29
C ASP A 37 -1.77 -16.26 5.40
N CYS A 38 -2.73 -16.03 6.28
CA CYS A 38 -2.62 -15.10 7.41
C CYS A 38 -1.54 -15.50 8.44
N THR A 39 -0.75 -16.53 8.16
CA THR A 39 0.35 -17.04 8.99
C THR A 39 1.74 -16.82 8.39
N GLU A 40 1.88 -16.06 7.30
CA GLU A 40 3.21 -15.68 6.77
C GLU A 40 4.00 -14.89 7.83
N THR A 41 5.02 -15.54 8.37
CA THR A 41 6.00 -14.91 9.25
C THR A 41 6.96 -14.12 8.37
N ALA A 42 7.00 -12.80 8.53
CA ALA A 42 7.88 -11.92 7.77
C ALA A 42 9.34 -12.42 7.83
N ASN A 43 10.01 -12.49 6.68
CA ASN A 43 11.44 -12.80 6.59
C ASN A 43 12.25 -11.78 7.41
N THR A 44 12.75 -12.19 8.57
CA THR A 44 13.43 -11.34 9.58
C THR A 44 14.85 -10.90 9.23
N ASN A 45 15.31 -11.11 7.99
CA ASN A 45 16.68 -10.80 7.57
C ASN A 45 16.86 -9.41 6.92
N ALA A 46 15.78 -8.65 6.74
CA ALA A 46 15.84 -7.26 6.26
C ALA A 46 15.48 -6.29 7.41
N GLU A 47 16.28 -5.23 7.57
CA GLU A 47 15.97 -4.16 8.51
C GLU A 47 14.64 -3.49 8.11
N SER A 48 13.69 -3.39 9.05
CA SER A 48 12.39 -2.78 8.77
C SER A 48 12.54 -1.32 8.36
N ALA A 49 11.85 -0.90 7.30
CA ALA A 49 11.74 0.51 6.93
C ALA A 49 11.05 1.33 8.03
N PHE A 50 10.25 0.68 8.89
CA PHE A 50 9.56 1.29 10.00
C PHE A 50 10.48 1.36 11.23
N LYS A 51 11.14 2.51 11.39
CA LYS A 51 12.01 2.78 12.54
C LYS A 51 11.15 3.14 13.78
N PRO A 52 11.60 2.78 15.00
CA PRO A 52 10.88 3.12 16.23
C PRO A 52 10.62 4.63 16.40
N THR A 53 9.52 4.96 17.08
CA THR A 53 9.18 6.34 17.45
C THR A 53 10.16 6.86 18.50
N ILE A 54 10.62 8.09 18.28
CA ILE A 54 11.46 8.85 19.21
C ILE A 54 10.58 9.95 19.81
N GLU A 55 9.98 9.68 20.96
CA GLU A 55 9.11 10.62 21.66
C GLU A 55 9.91 11.69 22.41
N ASN A 56 9.43 12.93 22.34
CA ASN A 56 9.93 14.02 23.16
C ASN A 56 9.47 13.86 24.61
N LYS A 57 10.36 14.12 25.56
CA LYS A 57 10.06 14.09 27.00
C LYS A 57 9.30 15.33 27.52
N LYS A 58 8.91 16.24 26.63
CA LYS A 58 8.28 17.51 26.99
C LYS A 58 6.82 17.27 27.37
N LYS A 59 6.44 17.77 28.54
CA LYS A 59 5.05 17.77 29.02
C LYS A 59 4.27 18.97 28.46
N PRO A 60 2.93 18.89 28.38
CA PRO A 60 2.13 20.03 27.98
C PRO A 60 2.31 21.20 28.96
N ALA A 61 2.27 22.42 28.44
CA ALA A 61 2.37 23.63 29.25
C ALA A 61 1.06 23.96 30.01
N SER A 62 -0.08 23.46 29.52
CA SER A 62 -1.41 23.71 30.08
C SER A 62 -2.11 22.41 30.49
N LYS A 63 -3.27 22.54 31.13
CA LYS A 63 -4.19 21.42 31.27
C LYS A 63 -4.81 21.10 29.90
N ALA A 64 -5.12 19.83 29.68
CA ALA A 64 -5.84 19.41 28.49
C ALA A 64 -7.24 20.05 28.46
N PRO A 65 -7.71 20.50 27.28
CA PRO A 65 -9.13 20.77 27.08
C PRO A 65 -9.99 19.55 27.44
N GLN A 66 -11.25 19.79 27.78
CA GLN A 66 -12.17 18.69 28.10
C GLN A 66 -12.33 17.77 26.89
N GLY A 67 -12.19 16.45 27.10
CA GLY A 67 -12.32 15.44 26.04
C GLY A 67 -11.07 15.26 25.16
N MET A 68 -9.98 15.99 25.44
CA MET A 68 -8.73 15.87 24.69
C MET A 68 -7.60 15.23 25.50
N VAL A 69 -6.71 14.53 24.81
CA VAL A 69 -5.51 13.90 25.36
C VAL A 69 -4.24 14.54 24.79
N TRP A 70 -3.17 14.56 25.60
CA TRP A 70 -1.87 15.04 25.17
C TRP A 70 -1.14 13.98 24.36
N ILE A 71 -0.76 14.33 23.13
CA ILE A 71 0.13 13.52 22.28
C ILE A 71 1.53 14.13 22.36
N PRO A 72 2.53 13.43 22.91
CA PRO A 72 3.90 13.91 22.92
C PRO A 72 4.40 14.06 21.48
N GLY A 73 5.04 15.19 21.18
CA GLY A 73 5.72 15.38 19.91
C GLY A 73 6.93 14.44 19.79
N GLY A 74 7.54 14.39 18.63
CA GLY A 74 8.69 13.52 18.39
C GLY A 74 8.83 13.16 16.93
N GLU A 75 9.71 12.21 16.66
CA GLU A 75 9.97 11.70 15.31
C GLU A 75 9.46 10.27 15.17
N PHE A 76 8.67 9.99 14.13
CA PHE A 76 8.12 8.67 13.85
C PHE A 76 8.18 8.34 12.36
N SER A 77 7.93 7.08 12.04
CA SER A 77 7.82 6.62 10.65
C SER A 77 6.37 6.77 10.19
N MET A 78 6.13 7.53 9.11
CA MET A 78 4.81 7.76 8.52
C MET A 78 4.77 7.20 7.09
N GLY A 79 3.61 6.68 6.70
CA GLY A 79 3.37 6.12 5.38
C GLY A 79 3.43 4.59 5.37
N SER A 80 3.33 4.01 4.18
CA SER A 80 3.32 2.57 3.95
C SER A 80 4.28 2.15 2.83
N ASN A 81 4.53 0.86 2.70
CA ASN A 81 5.11 0.29 1.50
C ASN A 81 3.99 -0.15 0.55
N VAL A 82 4.20 0.11 -0.74
CA VAL A 82 3.23 -0.14 -1.82
C VAL A 82 2.82 -1.61 -1.93
N GLU A 83 3.65 -2.53 -1.42
CA GLU A 83 3.42 -3.97 -1.48
C GLU A 83 2.52 -4.51 -0.37
N ASP A 84 2.50 -3.88 0.81
CA ASP A 84 1.75 -4.42 1.97
C ASP A 84 0.35 -3.79 2.08
N GLU A 85 0.08 -2.70 1.35
CA GLU A 85 -1.23 -2.09 1.34
C GLU A 85 -2.08 -2.56 0.17
N SER A 86 -3.12 -3.30 0.53
CA SER A 86 -4.12 -3.75 -0.41
C SER A 86 -5.53 -3.49 0.15
N LEU A 87 -6.27 -2.62 -0.52
CA LEU A 87 -7.71 -2.55 -0.30
C LEU A 87 -8.30 -3.81 -0.97
N CYS A 88 -8.85 -4.72 -0.18
CA CYS A 88 -9.40 -5.99 -0.69
C CYS A 88 -8.40 -6.82 -1.53
N SER A 89 -7.12 -6.87 -1.16
CA SER A 89 -6.08 -7.60 -1.89
C SER A 89 -5.71 -7.01 -3.27
N LEU A 90 -6.17 -5.79 -3.59
CA LEU A 90 -5.74 -5.05 -4.78
C LEU A 90 -4.45 -4.27 -4.49
N LYS A 91 -3.33 -4.73 -5.06
CA LYS A 91 -2.03 -4.08 -4.94
C LYS A 91 -1.99 -2.72 -5.65
N GLY A 92 -1.28 -1.76 -5.07
CA GLY A 92 -0.99 -0.47 -5.70
C GLY A 92 -2.15 0.52 -5.75
N VAL A 93 -3.18 0.33 -4.90
CA VAL A 93 -4.33 1.24 -4.78
C VAL A 93 -3.98 2.46 -3.90
N THR A 94 -3.16 2.28 -2.87
CA THR A 94 -2.79 3.35 -1.90
C THR A 94 -1.39 3.92 -2.18
N LYS A 95 -1.12 4.27 -3.44
CA LYS A 95 0.19 4.82 -3.83
C LYS A 95 0.52 6.16 -3.16
N ASP A 96 -0.49 6.90 -2.76
CA ASP A 96 -0.39 8.17 -2.05
C ASP A 96 0.06 8.02 -0.59
N ALA A 97 -0.09 6.83 0.01
CA ALA A 97 0.40 6.53 1.35
C ALA A 97 1.91 6.19 1.39
N ALA A 98 2.53 5.93 0.24
CA ALA A 98 3.95 5.58 0.14
C ALA A 98 4.84 6.80 -0.15
N PRO A 99 6.13 6.77 0.25
CA PRO A 99 6.82 5.73 1.01
C PRO A 99 6.76 5.94 2.52
N ILE A 100 7.18 4.93 3.29
CA ILE A 100 7.57 5.12 4.70
C ILE A 100 8.73 6.12 4.78
N HIS A 101 8.54 7.20 5.52
CA HIS A 101 9.57 8.23 5.76
C HIS A 101 9.49 8.79 7.19
N ARG A 102 10.56 9.46 7.62
CA ARG A 102 10.65 10.04 8.98
C ARG A 102 9.97 11.40 9.01
N VAL A 103 9.07 11.59 9.97
CA VAL A 103 8.33 12.83 10.18
C VAL A 103 8.51 13.26 11.62
N TYR A 104 8.75 14.55 11.82
CA TYR A 104 8.75 15.19 13.14
C TYR A 104 7.48 16.05 13.30
N VAL A 105 6.81 15.92 14.44
CA VAL A 105 5.64 16.73 14.81
C VAL A 105 5.80 17.24 16.24
N ASP A 106 5.45 18.50 16.49
CA ASP A 106 5.41 19.05 17.84
C ASP A 106 4.27 18.45 18.67
N GLY A 107 4.38 18.47 19.99
CA GLY A 107 3.32 17.92 20.86
C GLY A 107 2.05 18.75 20.80
N TYR A 108 0.90 18.08 20.77
CA TYR A 108 -0.42 18.70 20.61
C TYR A 108 -1.50 17.93 21.38
N TYR A 109 -2.70 18.52 21.46
CA TYR A 109 -3.88 17.85 21.99
C TYR A 109 -4.73 17.28 20.85
N MET A 110 -5.23 16.06 21.02
CA MET A 110 -6.16 15.41 20.11
C MET A 110 -7.41 14.99 20.89
N ASP A 111 -8.59 15.09 20.27
CA ASP A 111 -9.82 14.56 20.87
C ASP A 111 -9.68 13.05 21.14
N GLU A 112 -10.15 12.60 22.30
CA GLU A 112 -10.15 11.18 22.67
C GLU A 112 -11.14 10.37 21.80
N THR A 113 -12.20 11.03 21.33
CA THR A 113 -13.23 10.44 20.48
C THR A 113 -13.56 11.35 19.31
N GLU A 114 -14.16 10.80 18.27
CA GLU A 114 -14.75 11.58 17.18
C GLU A 114 -15.82 12.54 17.73
N VAL A 115 -16.03 13.65 17.02
CA VAL A 115 -17.09 14.62 17.36
C VAL A 115 -18.45 13.95 17.21
N THR A 116 -19.23 13.97 18.29
CA THR A 116 -20.57 13.38 18.32
C THR A 116 -21.62 14.28 17.69
N ASN A 117 -22.74 13.70 17.26
CA ASN A 117 -23.89 14.45 16.76
C ASN A 117 -24.44 15.45 17.79
N GLU A 118 -24.39 15.10 19.08
CA GLU A 118 -24.86 15.99 20.16
C GLU A 118 -23.94 17.21 20.35
N GLU A 119 -22.62 17.02 20.27
CA GLU A 119 -21.65 18.11 20.33
C GLU A 119 -21.76 19.03 19.12
N TYR A 120 -21.90 18.45 17.92
CA TYR A 120 -22.12 19.23 16.71
C TYR A 120 -23.43 20.02 16.77
N ALA A 121 -24.52 19.43 17.27
CA ALA A 121 -25.79 20.14 17.45
C ALA A 121 -25.68 21.33 18.42
N LYS A 122 -24.89 21.20 19.50
CA LYS A 122 -24.59 22.32 20.41
C LYS A 122 -23.85 23.45 19.70
N PHE A 123 -22.89 23.13 18.85
CA PHE A 123 -22.18 24.12 18.03
C PHE A 123 -23.15 24.89 17.12
N VAL A 124 -23.98 24.17 16.34
CA VAL A 124 -24.96 24.79 15.43
C VAL A 124 -25.93 25.71 16.16
N ASN A 125 -26.40 25.35 17.36
CA ASN A 125 -27.31 26.20 18.12
C ASN A 125 -26.66 27.47 18.69
N ALA A 126 -25.33 27.52 18.76
CA ALA A 126 -24.58 28.63 19.35
C ALA A 126 -24.09 29.66 18.32
N THR A 127 -24.21 29.38 17.02
CA THR A 127 -23.70 30.22 15.91
C THR A 127 -24.77 30.49 14.88
#